data_AF-X0S8V6-F1
#
_entry.id   AF-X0S8V6-F1
#
_cell.length_a   1.000
_cell.length_b   1.000
_cell.length_c   1.000
_cell.angle_alpha   90.00
_cell.angle_beta   90.00
_cell.angle_gamma   90.00
#
_symmetry.space_group_name_H-M   'P 1'
#
loop_
_entity.id
_entity.type
_entity.pdbx_description
1 polymer ?
#
loop_
_entity_poly.entity_id
_entity_poly.type
_entity_poly.pdbx_seq_one_letter_code
_entity_poly.pdbx_strand_id
1 'polypeptide(L)'
;MFDIEHNAFWMEEWGEKSNDLNENIMVAEIYYETYPKMIPIYSHRYIPSEPHKTGNPVFSIYQTDIIYYGYDLAHYFAHEFRFELSDKFPIIDAPNHIDFWGDIES
;
A
#
# COMPACT_ATOMS: atom_id res chain seq x y z
N MET A 1 6.44 6.47 -10.35
CA MET A 1 7.35 6.99 -11.40
C MET A 1 6.57 7.38 -12.65
N PHE A 2 5.83 6.45 -13.28
CA PHE A 2 5.02 6.72 -14.47
C PHE A 2 4.06 7.92 -14.32
N ASP A 3 3.34 8.04 -13.20
CA ASP A 3 2.41 9.17 -12.99
C ASP A 3 3.11 10.52 -12.76
N ILE A 4 4.37 10.52 -12.32
CA ILE A 4 5.17 11.75 -12.17
C ILE A 4 5.65 12.21 -13.53
N GLU A 5 6.11 11.27 -14.36
CA GLU A 5 6.50 11.50 -15.76
C GLU A 5 5.34 12.04 -16.61
N HIS A 6 4.11 11.58 -16.33
CA HIS A 6 2.91 12.02 -17.03
C HIS A 6 2.18 13.17 -16.33
N ASN A 7 2.82 13.80 -15.34
CA ASN A 7 2.28 14.95 -14.60
C ASN A 7 0.96 14.67 -13.84
N ALA A 8 0.59 13.41 -13.66
CA ALA A 8 -0.65 12.97 -13.03
C ALA A 8 -0.57 12.92 -11.50
N PHE A 9 0.63 12.88 -10.91
CA PHE A 9 0.83 12.77 -9.46
C PHE A 9 1.93 13.71 -8.92
N TRP A 10 1.62 14.42 -7.83
CA TRP A 10 2.57 15.20 -7.02
C TRP A 10 1.99 15.43 -5.62
N MET A 11 2.68 14.99 -4.57
CA MET A 11 2.23 15.20 -3.18
C MET A 11 2.64 16.60 -2.69
N GLU A 12 1.79 17.25 -1.89
CA GLU A 12 2.09 18.58 -1.31
C GLU A 12 3.34 18.55 -0.41
N GLU A 13 3.53 17.45 0.32
CA GLU A 13 4.69 17.22 1.19
C GLU A 13 6.03 17.21 0.44
N TRP A 14 6.03 16.95 -0.86
CA TRP A 14 7.24 16.94 -1.68
C TRP A 14 7.74 18.34 -2.04
N GLY A 15 6.97 19.38 -1.68
CA GLY A 15 7.28 20.78 -1.97
C GLY A 15 6.80 21.21 -3.36
N GLU A 16 7.35 22.33 -3.85
CA GLU A 16 6.98 22.84 -5.17
C GLU A 16 7.54 21.95 -6.29
N LYS A 17 6.69 21.63 -7.26
CA LYS A 17 7.06 20.85 -8.43
C LYS A 17 7.99 21.67 -9.33
N SER A 18 9.14 21.10 -9.69
CA SER A 18 10.09 21.71 -10.64
C SER A 18 9.62 21.55 -12.10
N ASN A 19 10.15 22.38 -12.99
CA ASN A 19 9.99 22.20 -14.44
C ASN A 19 10.94 21.12 -15.00
N ASP A 20 11.92 20.66 -14.22
CA ASP A 20 12.80 19.56 -14.58
C ASP A 20 12.21 18.23 -14.07
N LEU A 21 11.92 17.32 -15.01
CA LEU A 21 11.39 16.00 -14.69
C LEU A 21 12.39 15.15 -13.87
N ASN A 22 13.69 15.27 -14.12
CA ASN A 22 14.69 14.51 -13.37
C ASN A 22 14.78 14.97 -11.92
N GLU A 23 14.64 16.28 -11.66
CA GLU A 23 14.56 16.80 -10.29
C GLU A 23 13.31 16.28 -9.59
N ASN A 24 12.17 16.28 -10.28
CA ASN A 24 10.91 15.75 -9.73
C ASN A 24 11.00 14.25 -9.41
N ILE A 25 11.63 13.45 -10.27
CA ILE A 25 11.89 12.03 -10.03
C ILE A 25 12.79 11.85 -8.81
N MET A 26 13.88 12.61 -8.72
CA MET A 26 14.82 12.52 -7.60
C MET A 26 14.15 12.85 -6.26
N VAL A 27 13.33 13.91 -6.20
CA VAL A 27 12.55 14.26 -5.01
C VAL A 27 11.62 13.11 -4.62
N ALA A 28 10.87 12.58 -5.59
CA ALA A 28 9.97 11.46 -5.34
C ALA A 28 10.69 10.19 -4.87
N GLU A 29 11.87 9.89 -5.41
CA GLU A 29 12.72 8.78 -4.94
C GLU A 29 13.17 9.01 -3.49
N ILE A 30 13.61 10.21 -3.14
CA ILE A 30 14.02 10.55 -1.77
C ILE A 30 12.88 10.32 -0.78
N TYR A 31 11.68 10.84 -1.07
CA TYR A 31 10.51 10.62 -0.21
C TYR A 31 10.02 9.18 -0.23
N TYR A 32 10.08 8.50 -1.37
CA TYR A 32 9.75 7.08 -1.43
C TYR A 32 10.67 6.22 -0.54
N GLU A 33 11.92 6.63 -0.36
CA GLU A 33 12.83 5.98 0.60
C GLU A 33 12.46 6.20 2.07
N THR A 34 11.68 7.22 2.40
CA THR A 34 11.24 7.48 3.78
C THR A 34 9.91 6.82 4.13
N TYR A 35 9.09 6.44 3.15
CA TYR A 35 7.79 5.81 3.40
C TYR A 35 7.90 4.33 3.77
N PRO A 36 7.02 3.80 4.66
CA PRO A 36 7.01 2.39 5.03
C PRO A 36 6.81 1.51 3.78
N LYS A 37 7.65 0.51 3.57
CA LYS A 37 7.66 -0.22 2.28
C LYS A 37 6.43 -1.14 2.14
N MET A 38 6.04 -1.36 0.88
CA MET A 38 4.96 -2.28 0.52
C MET A 38 5.55 -3.52 -0.16
N ILE A 39 5.24 -4.70 0.38
CA ILE A 39 5.72 -5.99 -0.14
C ILE A 39 4.66 -6.53 -1.10
N PRO A 40 4.99 -6.79 -2.38
CA PRO A 40 4.04 -7.33 -3.35
C PRO A 40 3.66 -8.77 -3.00
N ILE A 41 2.37 -9.08 -3.08
CA ILE A 41 1.84 -10.43 -2.85
C ILE A 41 1.38 -11.05 -4.18
N TYR A 42 0.39 -10.43 -4.83
CA TYR A 42 -0.25 -10.94 -6.05
C TYR A 42 -1.03 -9.82 -6.75
N SER A 43 -0.88 -9.68 -8.07
CA SER A 43 -1.53 -8.60 -8.83
C SER A 43 -1.24 -7.22 -8.19
N HIS A 44 -2.26 -6.38 -8.03
CA HIS A 44 -2.22 -5.08 -7.37
C HIS A 44 -2.36 -5.18 -5.84
N ARG A 45 -1.85 -6.25 -5.20
CA ARG A 45 -2.01 -6.50 -3.76
C ARG A 45 -0.68 -6.49 -3.04
N TYR A 46 -0.66 -5.77 -1.92
CA TYR A 46 0.54 -5.51 -1.14
C TYR A 46 0.27 -5.65 0.35
N ILE A 47 1.30 -6.03 1.11
CA ILE A 47 1.28 -6.02 2.57
C ILE A 47 2.34 -5.03 3.07
N PRO A 48 2.06 -4.23 4.09
CA PRO A 48 3.04 -3.30 4.62
C PRO A 48 4.20 -4.09 5.25
N SER A 49 5.42 -3.60 5.04
CA SER A 49 6.62 -4.16 5.66
C SER A 49 6.63 -3.93 7.17
N GLU A 50 5.92 -2.90 7.65
CA GLU A 50 5.83 -2.57 9.07
C GLU A 50 4.36 -2.46 9.53
N PRO A 51 4.04 -2.85 10.77
CA PRO A 51 4.94 -3.48 11.74
C PRO A 51 5.28 -4.93 11.36
N HIS A 52 6.42 -5.46 11.83
CA HIS A 52 6.78 -6.88 11.68
C HIS A 52 5.93 -7.79 12.59
N LYS A 53 4.62 -7.83 12.36
CA LYS A 53 3.64 -8.57 13.14
C LYS A 53 2.66 -9.30 12.23
N THR A 54 2.06 -10.36 12.76
CA THR A 54 0.95 -11.05 12.10
C THR A 54 -0.31 -10.18 12.11
N GLY A 55 -1.17 -10.36 11.11
CA GLY A 55 -2.44 -9.62 11.03
C GLY A 55 -2.32 -8.27 10.31
N ASN A 56 -1.19 -7.99 9.65
CA ASN A 56 -1.11 -6.84 8.76
C ASN A 56 -2.15 -6.99 7.64
N PRO A 57 -2.92 -5.93 7.34
CA PRO A 57 -3.91 -5.97 6.29
C PRO A 57 -3.24 -5.98 4.92
N VAL A 58 -3.99 -6.46 3.94
CA VAL A 58 -3.62 -6.43 2.53
C VAL A 58 -4.27 -5.22 1.89
N PHE A 59 -3.45 -4.41 1.23
CA PHE A 59 -3.90 -3.24 0.49
C PHE A 59 -3.99 -3.54 -1.00
N SER A 60 -4.95 -2.90 -1.66
CA SER A 60 -4.96 -2.74 -3.11
C SER A 60 -4.35 -1.40 -3.46
N ILE A 61 -3.30 -1.40 -4.28
CA ILE A 61 -2.70 -0.17 -4.82
C ILE A 61 -2.89 -0.17 -6.33
N TYR A 62 -3.71 0.75 -6.83
CA TYR A 62 -3.94 0.94 -8.25
C TYR A 62 -3.90 2.42 -8.59
N GLN A 63 -2.91 2.83 -9.38
CA GLN A 63 -2.61 4.24 -9.65
C GLN A 63 -2.42 5.01 -8.34
N THR A 64 -3.30 5.95 -8.03
CA THR A 64 -3.26 6.77 -6.81
C THR A 64 -4.11 6.22 -5.67
N ASP A 65 -4.95 5.21 -5.94
CA ASP A 65 -5.91 4.70 -4.97
C ASP A 65 -5.27 3.60 -4.11
N ILE A 66 -5.33 3.79 -2.80
CA ILE A 66 -4.86 2.84 -1.79
C ILE A 66 -6.03 2.52 -0.86
N ILE A 67 -6.47 1.27 -0.84
CA ILE A 67 -7.61 0.82 -0.02
C ILE A 67 -7.30 -0.50 0.69
N TYR A 68 -7.95 -0.76 1.81
CA TYR A 68 -8.01 -2.10 2.37
C TYR A 68 -8.69 -3.09 1.40
N TYR A 69 -8.00 -4.19 1.11
CA TYR A 69 -8.53 -5.31 0.32
C TYR A 69 -8.76 -6.58 1.15
N GLY A 70 -8.00 -6.76 2.24
CA GLY A 70 -8.19 -7.86 3.18
C GLY A 70 -7.65 -7.50 4.55
N TYR A 71 -8.27 -8.05 5.60
CA TYR A 71 -7.93 -7.68 6.98
C TYR A 71 -6.69 -8.40 7.50
N ASP A 72 -6.33 -9.54 6.91
CA ASP A 72 -5.03 -10.16 7.01
C ASP A 72 -4.71 -10.98 5.75
N LEU A 73 -3.51 -11.55 5.71
CA LEU A 73 -3.05 -12.36 4.57
C LEU A 73 -3.85 -13.66 4.38
N ALA A 74 -4.27 -14.32 5.46
CA ALA A 74 -4.93 -15.62 5.40
C ALA A 74 -6.35 -15.50 4.85
N HIS A 75 -7.14 -14.56 5.40
CA HIS A 75 -8.49 -14.25 4.95
C HIS A 75 -8.49 -13.67 3.54
N TYR A 76 -7.50 -12.82 3.20
CA TYR A 76 -7.30 -12.37 1.83
C TYR A 76 -7.11 -13.55 0.87
N PHE A 77 -6.19 -14.48 1.16
CA PHE A 77 -5.96 -15.63 0.27
C PHE A 77 -7.18 -16.53 0.16
N ALA A 78 -7.85 -16.83 1.27
CA ALA A 78 -9.07 -17.63 1.28
C ALA A 78 -10.15 -17.01 0.37
N HIS A 79 -10.33 -15.69 0.47
CA HIS A 79 -11.24 -14.95 -0.39
C HIS A 79 -10.76 -14.96 -1.86
N GLU A 80 -9.53 -14.58 -2.15
CA GLU A 80 -8.98 -14.42 -3.51
C GLU A 80 -8.98 -15.75 -4.29
N PHE A 81 -8.54 -16.83 -3.64
CA PHE A 81 -8.36 -18.14 -4.26
C PHE A 81 -9.49 -19.12 -3.96
N ARG A 82 -10.57 -18.66 -3.31
CA ARG A 82 -11.81 -19.40 -3.08
C ARG A 82 -11.57 -20.73 -2.35
N PHE A 83 -10.93 -20.68 -1.18
CA PHE A 83 -10.78 -21.82 -0.29
C PHE A 83 -11.23 -21.48 1.15
N GLU A 84 -11.53 -22.52 1.93
CA GLU A 84 -11.96 -22.36 3.32
C GLU A 84 -10.75 -22.36 4.28
N LEU A 85 -10.75 -21.44 5.23
CA LEU A 85 -9.82 -21.48 6.35
C LEU A 85 -10.32 -22.51 7.38
N SER A 86 -9.38 -23.24 7.98
CA SER A 86 -9.71 -24.10 9.11
C SER A 86 -10.07 -23.26 10.34
N ASP A 87 -10.81 -23.85 11.28
CA ASP A 87 -11.21 -23.24 12.57
C ASP A 87 -10.05 -22.77 13.47
N LYS A 88 -8.80 -23.02 13.07
CA LYS A 88 -7.60 -22.50 13.74
C LYS A 88 -7.35 -21.01 13.47
N PHE A 89 -7.95 -20.44 12.42
CA PHE A 89 -7.83 -19.03 12.12
C PHE A 89 -8.91 -18.23 12.86
N PRO A 90 -8.56 -17.10 13.49
CA PRO A 90 -9.53 -16.27 14.19
C PRO A 90 -10.46 -15.58 13.19
N ILE A 91 -11.69 -15.28 13.59
CA ILE A 91 -12.56 -14.38 12.83
C ILE A 91 -12.02 -12.95 13.02
N ILE A 92 -11.93 -12.19 11.93
CA ILE A 92 -11.44 -10.81 11.93
C ILE A 92 -12.55 -9.90 11.45
N ASP A 93 -12.98 -8.99 12.32
CA ASP A 93 -14.10 -8.06 12.04
C ASP A 93 -13.62 -6.70 11.51
N ALA A 94 -12.34 -6.37 11.67
CA ALA A 94 -11.73 -5.12 11.20
C ALA A 94 -10.23 -5.30 10.92
N PRO A 95 -9.64 -4.54 9.98
CA PRO A 95 -8.21 -4.55 9.72
C PRO A 95 -7.44 -3.89 10.87
N ASN A 96 -6.20 -4.32 11.10
CA ASN A 96 -5.30 -3.56 11.96
C ASN A 96 -4.94 -2.23 11.27
N HIS A 97 -4.97 -1.13 12.03
CA HIS A 97 -4.48 0.16 11.54
C HIS A 97 -2.96 0.07 11.29
N ILE A 98 -2.52 0.70 10.21
CA ILE A 98 -1.13 0.75 9.77
C ILE A 98 -0.78 2.21 9.67
N ASP A 99 0.18 2.65 10.49
CA ASP A 99 0.67 4.02 10.46
C ASP A 99 1.08 4.40 9.02
N PHE A 100 0.77 5.62 8.61
CA PHE A 100 0.92 6.14 7.25
C PHE A 100 -0.08 5.56 6.24
N TRP A 101 -0.10 4.24 6.02
CA TRP A 101 -0.92 3.65 4.94
C TRP A 101 -2.42 3.61 5.24
N GLY A 102 -2.82 3.49 6.50
CA GLY A 102 -4.23 3.56 6.91
C GLY A 102 -4.81 4.97 6.84
N ASP A 103 -3.96 6.00 6.78
CA ASP A 103 -4.37 7.40 6.76
C ASP A 103 -4.47 7.95 5.32
N ILE A 104 -3.93 7.22 4.34
CA ILE A 104 -3.94 7.54 2.90
C ILE A 104 -5.19 6.96 2.20
N GLU A 105 -6.07 6.27 2.93
CA GLU A 105 -7.33 5.78 2.34
C GLU A 105 -8.12 6.94 1.72
N SER A 106 -8.34 6.83 0.40
CA SER A 106 -9.06 7.79 -0.44
C SER A 106 -10.36 7.23 -0.95
#